data_AF-A0AAE4C4P0-F1
#
_entry.id   AF-A0AAE4C4P0-F1
#
_cell.length_a   1.000
_cell.length_b   1.000
_cell.length_c   1.000
_cell.angle_alpha   90.00
_cell.angle_beta   90.00
_cell.angle_gamma   90.00
#
_symmetry.space_group_name_H-M   'P 1'
#
loop_
_entity.id
_entity.type
_entity.pdbx_description
1 polymer ?
#
loop_
_entity_poly.entity_id
_entity_poly.type
_entity_poly.pdbx_seq_one_letter_code
_entity_poly.pdbx_strand_id
1 'polypeptide(L)'
;MKTLKNHTLIYDKECPMCNLYSRGFTKSGMLDENGREAFTEISLRNKDLIDVHRAKNEIALVDHNSNEVIYGLDSLLLIIGNSFPQLEKIARLQPLYWFFKKLYSFVSYNRKQIIPSAENGAEDACVPDFNLKYRLLYIAFVAVFSAWILSMFSGKLGVNLDRNFLREFAVCLGQIFWQTVFLRIYLKDKIWDYLGNMMTVSLMGTLLLIPTLWTDFDSVFYMIYFGIVVFIMFLEHLRRCKILKINYIPTISWILFRTIALGIIILTTF
;
A
#
# COMPACT_ATOMS: atom_id res chain seq x y z
N MET A 1 24.41 5.89 -14.26
CA MET A 1 23.06 5.43 -14.68
C MET A 1 22.76 6.03 -16.04
N LYS A 2 22.03 5.32 -16.92
CA LYS A 2 21.67 5.85 -18.24
C LYS A 2 20.32 6.56 -18.15
N THR A 3 20.28 7.81 -18.54
CA THR A 3 19.06 8.64 -18.54
C THR A 3 18.21 8.35 -19.77
N LEU A 4 16.92 8.10 -19.56
CA LEU A 4 15.94 7.99 -20.64
C LEU A 4 15.55 9.41 -21.06
N LYS A 5 16.00 9.81 -22.25
CA LYS A 5 15.73 11.14 -22.84
C LYS A 5 14.49 11.11 -23.73
N ASN A 6 13.90 12.27 -23.99
CA ASN A 6 12.74 12.45 -24.87
C ASN A 6 11.52 11.63 -24.44
N HIS A 7 11.39 11.34 -23.14
CA HIS A 7 10.24 10.67 -22.58
C HIS A 7 9.67 11.50 -21.43
N THR A 8 8.34 11.57 -21.35
CA THR A 8 7.64 12.25 -20.25
C THR A 8 6.70 11.29 -19.55
N LEU A 9 6.95 11.10 -18.25
CA LEU A 9 6.12 10.30 -17.36
C LEU A 9 5.01 11.16 -16.77
N ILE A 10 3.76 10.85 -17.15
CA ILE A 10 2.56 11.47 -16.61
C ILE A 10 2.24 10.83 -15.27
N TYR A 11 2.15 11.64 -14.21
CA TYR A 11 1.84 11.18 -12.86
C TYR A 11 0.72 11.98 -12.22
N ASP A 12 0.00 11.35 -11.29
CA ASP A 12 -1.01 12.02 -10.48
C ASP A 12 -0.34 12.82 -9.35
N LYS A 13 -0.54 14.14 -9.35
CA LYS A 13 0.01 15.07 -8.35
C LYS A 13 -0.58 14.85 -6.96
N GLU A 14 -1.85 14.45 -6.88
CA GLU A 14 -2.56 14.20 -5.63
C GLU A 14 -2.15 12.85 -5.00
N CYS A 15 -1.62 11.92 -5.80
CA CYS A 15 -1.13 10.62 -5.35
C CYS A 15 0.30 10.72 -4.81
N PRO A 16 0.53 10.62 -3.48
CA PRO A 16 1.87 10.84 -2.94
C PRO A 16 2.83 9.70 -3.30
N MET A 17 2.33 8.48 -3.50
CA MET A 17 3.10 7.37 -4.08
C MET A 17 3.61 7.71 -5.49
N CYS A 18 2.75 8.33 -6.30
CA CYS A 18 3.04 8.68 -7.68
C CYS A 18 4.10 9.77 -7.77
N ASN A 19 3.97 10.77 -6.91
CA ASN A 19 4.97 11.83 -6.77
C ASN A 19 6.32 11.29 -6.27
N LEU A 20 6.31 10.35 -5.32
CA LEU A 20 7.53 9.78 -4.74
C LEU A 20 8.35 9.00 -5.77
N TYR A 21 7.76 8.03 -6.47
CA TYR A 21 8.54 7.22 -7.42
C TYR A 21 9.01 8.05 -8.62
N SER A 22 8.17 8.95 -9.14
CA SER A 22 8.52 9.76 -10.31
C SER A 22 9.64 10.75 -9.98
N ARG A 23 9.67 11.28 -8.76
CA ARG A 23 10.81 12.07 -8.24
C ARG A 23 12.06 11.21 -8.09
N GLY A 24 11.90 9.96 -7.67
CA GLY A 24 13.00 9.00 -7.58
C GLY A 24 13.67 8.79 -8.93
N PHE A 25 12.89 8.64 -10.01
CA PHE A 25 13.43 8.46 -11.36
C PHE A 25 14.21 9.66 -11.87
N THR A 26 13.75 10.89 -11.63
CA THR A 26 14.49 12.08 -12.04
C THR A 26 15.74 12.30 -11.18
N LYS A 27 15.62 12.19 -9.85
CA LYS A 27 16.77 12.37 -8.94
C LYS A 27 17.88 11.34 -9.11
N SER A 28 17.54 10.11 -9.49
CA SER A 28 18.53 9.06 -9.76
C SER A 28 19.12 9.15 -11.16
N GLY A 29 18.62 10.06 -12.02
CA GLY A 29 19.06 10.21 -13.40
C GLY A 29 18.57 9.09 -14.32
N MET A 30 17.55 8.30 -13.93
CA MET A 30 16.88 7.35 -14.82
C MET A 30 16.00 8.04 -15.87
N LEU A 31 15.47 9.20 -15.50
CA LEU A 31 14.61 10.04 -16.32
C LEU A 31 15.18 11.46 -16.33
N ASP A 32 14.94 12.20 -17.41
CA ASP A 32 15.37 13.60 -17.53
C ASP A 32 14.75 14.47 -16.41
N GLU A 33 15.37 15.60 -16.06
CA GLU A 33 14.83 16.54 -15.06
C GLU A 33 13.44 17.04 -15.44
N ASN A 34 13.24 17.28 -16.75
CA ASN A 34 11.93 17.63 -17.33
C ASN A 34 11.11 16.41 -17.77
N GLY A 35 11.55 15.20 -17.43
CA GLY A 35 10.97 13.96 -17.89
C GLY A 35 9.71 13.52 -17.13
N ARG A 36 9.14 14.35 -16.26
CA ARG A 36 7.88 14.07 -15.56
C ARG A 36 6.94 15.26 -15.63
N GLU A 37 5.65 14.97 -15.75
CA GLU A 37 4.61 15.99 -15.86
C GLU A 37 3.38 15.58 -15.04
N ALA A 38 2.82 16.53 -14.29
CA ALA A 38 1.63 16.28 -13.50
C ALA A 38 0.40 16.19 -14.42
N PHE A 39 -0.48 15.23 -14.18
CA PHE A 39 -1.70 15.06 -14.97
C PHE A 39 -2.57 16.33 -15.00
N THR A 40 -2.68 17.04 -13.88
CA THR A 40 -3.43 18.30 -13.75
C THR A 40 -2.80 19.48 -14.51
N GLU A 41 -1.53 19.37 -14.88
CA GLU A 41 -0.73 20.41 -15.55
C GLU A 41 -0.25 19.92 -16.92
N ILE A 42 -0.92 18.90 -17.47
CA ILE A 42 -0.49 18.26 -18.72
C ILE A 42 -0.58 19.22 -19.90
N SER A 43 0.49 19.30 -20.69
CA SER A 43 0.53 20.04 -21.94
C SER A 43 -0.52 19.54 -22.92
N LEU A 44 -1.07 20.45 -23.73
CA LEU A 44 -2.07 20.13 -24.77
C LEU A 44 -1.60 18.99 -25.68
N ARG A 45 -0.33 19.01 -26.10
CA ARG A 45 0.28 17.96 -26.92
C ARG A 45 0.20 16.59 -26.27
N ASN A 46 0.57 16.48 -24.99
CA ASN A 46 0.55 15.19 -24.29
C ASN A 46 -0.88 14.75 -23.99
N LYS A 47 -1.79 15.71 -23.73
CA LYS A 47 -3.21 15.45 -23.50
C LYS A 47 -3.87 14.74 -24.70
N ASP A 48 -3.50 15.12 -25.92
CA ASP A 48 -4.02 14.51 -27.15
C ASP A 48 -3.47 13.11 -27.42
N LEU A 49 -2.29 12.78 -26.88
CA LEU A 49 -1.67 11.46 -27.05
C LEU A 49 -2.16 10.43 -26.02
N ILE A 50 -2.55 10.88 -24.82
CA ILE A 50 -2.91 9.97 -23.75
C ILE A 50 -4.39 9.53 -23.79
N ASP A 51 -4.60 8.22 -23.65
CA ASP A 51 -5.87 7.70 -23.14
C ASP A 51 -6.01 8.06 -21.65
N VAL A 52 -6.85 9.07 -21.39
CA VAL A 52 -7.15 9.58 -20.04
C VAL A 52 -7.80 8.51 -19.15
N HIS A 53 -8.66 7.64 -19.70
CA HIS A 53 -9.29 6.57 -18.93
C HIS A 53 -8.26 5.54 -18.48
N ARG A 54 -7.33 5.20 -19.36
CA ARG A 54 -6.25 4.26 -19.06
C ARG A 54 -5.24 4.86 -18.07
N ALA A 55 -4.89 6.14 -18.24
CA ALA A 55 -3.96 6.87 -17.39
C ALA A 55 -4.41 6.95 -15.91
N LYS A 56 -5.70 6.77 -15.63
CA LYS A 56 -6.24 6.65 -14.25
C LYS A 56 -5.73 5.42 -13.52
N ASN A 57 -5.58 4.31 -14.21
CA ASN A 57 -5.23 3.02 -13.60
C ASN A 57 -3.79 2.60 -13.88
N GLU A 58 -3.21 3.11 -14.96
CA GLU A 58 -1.86 2.80 -15.41
C GLU A 58 -1.07 4.10 -15.57
N ILE A 59 0.19 4.10 -15.15
CA ILE A 59 1.07 5.24 -15.40
C ILE A 59 1.30 5.35 -16.91
N ALA A 60 1.40 6.57 -17.44
CA ALA A 60 1.60 6.81 -18.86
C ALA A 60 2.97 7.44 -19.11
N LEU A 61 3.72 6.88 -20.06
CA LEU A 61 5.03 7.36 -20.47
C LEU A 61 4.96 7.69 -21.96
N VAL A 62 5.02 8.99 -22.27
CA VAL A 62 4.97 9.50 -23.63
C VAL A 62 6.38 9.49 -24.22
N ASP A 63 6.57 8.86 -25.38
CA ASP A 63 7.79 8.95 -26.19
C ASP A 63 7.63 10.08 -27.22
N HIS A 64 8.43 11.12 -27.11
CA HIS A 64 8.35 12.29 -27.99
C HIS A 64 8.97 12.06 -29.37
N ASN A 65 9.72 10.97 -29.56
CA ASN A 65 10.32 10.64 -30.86
C ASN A 65 9.31 9.94 -31.77
N SER A 66 8.54 8.99 -31.21
CA SER A 66 7.54 8.20 -31.94
C SER A 66 6.11 8.75 -31.80
N ASN A 67 5.87 9.63 -30.82
CA ASN A 67 4.54 10.05 -30.36
C ASN A 67 3.67 8.88 -29.87
N GLU A 68 4.30 7.81 -29.38
CA GLU A 68 3.59 6.68 -28.77
C GLU A 68 3.52 6.83 -27.24
N VAL A 69 2.50 6.22 -26.63
CA VAL A 69 2.33 6.19 -25.18
C VAL A 69 2.43 4.75 -24.67
N ILE A 70 3.40 4.53 -23.80
CA ILE A 70 3.62 3.26 -23.11
C ILE A 70 2.96 3.34 -21.75
N TYR A 71 2.21 2.31 -21.38
CA TYR A 71 1.42 2.30 -20.15
C TYR A 71 1.86 1.22 -19.15
N GLY A 72 1.60 1.50 -17.88
CA GLY A 72 1.58 0.50 -16.82
C GLY A 72 2.96 -0.01 -16.44
N LEU A 73 3.06 -1.35 -16.32
CA LEU A 73 4.33 -2.02 -16.02
C LEU A 73 5.37 -1.77 -17.11
N ASP A 74 4.97 -1.71 -18.39
CA ASP A 74 5.90 -1.54 -19.50
C ASP A 74 6.61 -0.18 -19.43
N SER A 75 5.93 0.86 -18.95
CA SER A 75 6.54 2.18 -18.69
C SER A 75 7.64 2.09 -17.64
N LEU A 76 7.39 1.36 -16.53
CA LEU A 76 8.39 1.14 -15.48
C LEU A 76 9.57 0.33 -16.00
N LEU A 77 9.29 -0.74 -16.73
CA LEU A 77 10.33 -1.60 -17.30
C LEU A 77 11.20 -0.85 -18.30
N LEU A 78 10.64 0.07 -19.08
CA LEU A 78 11.41 0.90 -20.00
C LEU A 78 12.35 1.88 -19.27
N ILE A 79 11.83 2.62 -18.29
CA ILE A 79 12.63 3.58 -17.49
C ILE A 79 13.75 2.86 -16.75
N ILE A 80 13.40 1.78 -16.04
CA ILE A 80 14.35 1.00 -15.25
C ILE A 80 15.31 0.24 -16.17
N GLY A 81 14.82 -0.33 -17.25
CA GLY A 81 15.57 -1.11 -18.24
C GLY A 81 16.62 -0.31 -18.98
N ASN A 82 16.35 0.96 -19.28
CA ASN A 82 17.35 1.86 -19.87
C ASN A 82 18.60 1.99 -18.98
N SER A 83 18.40 2.07 -17.66
CA SER A 83 19.49 2.09 -16.68
C SER A 83 20.04 0.71 -16.32
N PHE A 84 19.19 -0.32 -16.29
CA PHE A 84 19.52 -1.69 -15.90
C PHE A 84 18.97 -2.72 -16.90
N PRO A 85 19.62 -2.88 -18.08
CA PRO A 85 19.07 -3.68 -19.18
C PRO A 85 18.89 -5.17 -18.86
N GLN A 86 19.75 -5.72 -17.98
CA GLN A 86 19.63 -7.11 -17.54
C GLN A 86 18.35 -7.33 -16.71
N LEU A 87 17.99 -6.35 -15.87
CA LEU A 87 16.81 -6.44 -15.01
C LEU A 87 15.52 -6.44 -15.86
N GLU A 88 15.46 -5.60 -16.89
CA GLU A 88 14.34 -5.60 -17.83
C GLU A 88 14.21 -6.94 -18.55
N LYS A 89 15.30 -7.51 -19.07
CA LYS A 89 15.28 -8.81 -19.75
C LYS A 89 14.75 -9.92 -18.84
N ILE A 90 15.20 -9.96 -17.59
CA ILE A 90 14.74 -10.95 -16.60
C ILE A 90 13.26 -10.72 -16.28
N ALA A 91 12.86 -9.47 -16.03
CA ALA A 91 11.48 -9.13 -15.71
C ALA A 91 10.50 -9.39 -16.86
N ARG A 92 10.96 -9.39 -18.12
CA ARG A 92 10.17 -9.71 -19.31
C ARG A 92 10.04 -11.22 -19.61
N LEU A 93 10.72 -12.09 -18.86
CA LEU A 93 10.49 -13.54 -18.96
C LEU A 93 9.02 -13.85 -18.61
N GLN A 94 8.32 -14.59 -19.45
CA GLN A 94 6.86 -14.80 -19.39
C GLN A 94 6.29 -15.05 -17.98
N PRO A 95 6.80 -16.00 -17.17
CA PRO A 95 6.29 -16.22 -15.81
C PRO A 95 6.50 -15.02 -14.88
N LEU A 96 7.67 -14.38 -14.97
CA LEU A 96 8.03 -13.22 -14.16
C LEU A 96 7.24 -11.98 -14.58
N TYR A 97 7.11 -11.73 -15.88
CA TYR A 97 6.33 -10.63 -16.42
C TYR A 97 4.86 -10.74 -16.01
N TRP A 98 4.28 -11.95 -16.11
CA TRP A 98 2.92 -12.19 -15.63
C TRP A 98 2.76 -11.87 -14.14
N PHE A 99 3.71 -12.32 -13.31
CA PHE A 99 3.72 -12.04 -11.88
C PHE A 99 3.84 -10.53 -11.60
N PHE A 100 4.81 -9.84 -12.20
CA PHE A 100 5.00 -8.40 -12.03
C PHE A 100 3.81 -7.60 -12.53
N LYS A 101 3.12 -8.05 -13.59
CA LYS A 101 1.90 -7.40 -14.08
C LYS A 101 0.77 -7.50 -13.06
N LYS A 102 0.59 -8.66 -12.43
CA LYS A 102 -0.39 -8.83 -11.33
C LYS A 102 -0.03 -8.00 -10.11
N LEU A 103 1.25 -7.97 -9.73
CA LEU A 103 1.74 -7.15 -8.63
C LEU A 103 1.54 -5.65 -8.91
N TYR A 104 1.83 -5.21 -10.14
CA TYR A 104 1.61 -3.84 -10.58
C TYR A 104 0.13 -3.45 -10.44
N SER A 105 -0.79 -4.26 -10.98
CA SER A 105 -2.22 -3.99 -10.83
C SER A 105 -2.64 -3.98 -9.36
N PHE A 106 -2.15 -4.91 -8.56
CA PHE A 106 -2.44 -4.99 -7.13
C PHE A 106 -2.05 -3.70 -6.37
N VAL A 107 -0.86 -3.16 -6.65
CA VAL A 107 -0.40 -1.90 -6.05
C VAL A 107 -1.19 -0.72 -6.62
N SER A 108 -1.38 -0.65 -7.94
CA SER A 108 -2.06 0.49 -8.58
C SER A 108 -3.49 0.69 -8.08
N TYR A 109 -4.28 -0.40 -8.01
CA TYR A 109 -5.67 -0.33 -7.53
C TYR A 109 -5.82 -0.03 -6.03
N ASN A 110 -4.75 -0.23 -5.24
CA ASN A 110 -4.75 0.06 -3.80
C ASN A 110 -3.87 1.26 -3.44
N ARG A 111 -3.35 2.03 -4.41
CA ARG A 111 -2.37 3.11 -4.16
C ARG A 111 -2.89 4.17 -3.19
N LYS A 112 -4.18 4.52 -3.27
CA LYS A 112 -4.84 5.48 -2.34
C LYS A 112 -5.04 4.91 -0.94
N GLN A 113 -5.10 3.59 -0.78
CA GLN A 113 -5.17 2.93 0.53
C GLN A 113 -3.78 2.76 1.12
N ILE A 114 -2.76 2.50 0.29
CA ILE A 114 -1.37 2.40 0.74
C ILE A 114 -0.87 3.78 1.18
N ILE A 115 -1.05 4.81 0.35
CA ILE A 115 -0.66 6.18 0.64
C ILE A 115 -1.85 7.12 0.37
N PRO A 116 -2.61 7.50 1.41
CA PRO A 116 -3.82 8.29 1.23
C PRO A 116 -3.48 9.76 0.96
N SER A 117 -4.26 10.39 0.08
CA SER A 117 -4.22 11.81 -0.24
C SER A 117 -5.27 12.58 0.57
N ALA A 118 -4.91 13.78 1.04
CA ALA A 118 -5.86 14.67 1.73
C ALA A 118 -6.81 15.39 0.75
N GLU A 119 -6.36 15.56 -0.48
CA GLU A 119 -7.11 16.16 -1.57
C GLU A 119 -7.89 15.05 -2.30
N ASN A 120 -9.20 15.26 -2.36
CA ASN A 120 -10.17 14.52 -3.18
C ASN A 120 -11.16 15.60 -3.63
N GLY A 121 -10.84 16.35 -4.68
CA GLY A 121 -11.65 17.54 -4.97
C GLY A 121 -11.49 18.22 -6.32
N ALA A 122 -10.47 17.93 -7.13
CA ALA A 122 -10.49 18.41 -8.50
C ALA A 122 -11.33 17.45 -9.36
N GLU A 123 -12.28 17.98 -10.14
CA GLU A 123 -13.04 17.19 -11.14
C GLU A 123 -12.12 16.54 -12.19
N ASP A 124 -10.86 17.02 -12.29
CA ASP A 124 -9.77 16.51 -13.13
C ASP A 124 -8.79 15.56 -12.40
N ALA A 125 -9.08 15.15 -11.15
CA ALA A 125 -8.18 14.28 -10.40
C ALA A 125 -8.15 12.86 -11.02
N CYS A 126 -6.92 12.34 -11.16
CA CYS A 126 -6.63 11.01 -11.72
C CYS A 126 -6.94 9.90 -10.69
N VAL A 127 -8.21 9.80 -10.28
CA VAL A 127 -8.68 8.83 -9.30
C VAL A 127 -8.75 7.43 -9.94
N PRO A 128 -8.08 6.41 -9.38
CA PRO A 128 -8.17 5.05 -9.89
C PRO A 128 -9.57 4.50 -9.69
N ASP A 129 -10.01 3.64 -10.62
CA ASP A 129 -11.30 2.98 -10.51
C ASP A 129 -11.30 2.01 -9.32
N PHE A 130 -12.39 2.00 -8.56
CA PHE A 130 -12.54 1.04 -7.47
C PHE A 130 -12.67 -0.38 -8.02
N ASN A 131 -11.73 -1.25 -7.67
CA ASN A 131 -11.77 -2.66 -8.03
C ASN A 131 -11.87 -3.56 -6.78
N LEU A 132 -13.07 -4.07 -6.53
CA LEU A 132 -13.36 -4.92 -5.37
C LEU A 132 -12.47 -6.17 -5.31
N LYS A 133 -12.14 -6.78 -6.46
CA LYS A 133 -11.30 -7.99 -6.51
C LYS A 133 -9.90 -7.71 -5.95
N TYR A 134 -9.28 -6.61 -6.39
CA TYR A 134 -7.96 -6.22 -5.88
C TYR A 134 -8.00 -5.69 -4.45
N ARG A 135 -9.10 -5.08 -4.01
CA ARG A 135 -9.29 -4.69 -2.60
C ARG A 135 -9.36 -5.91 -1.68
N LEU A 136 -10.15 -6.92 -2.05
CA LEU A 136 -10.25 -8.17 -1.29
C LEU A 136 -8.92 -8.94 -1.28
N LEU A 137 -8.23 -9.00 -2.43
CA LEU A 137 -6.90 -9.61 -2.51
C LEU A 137 -5.90 -8.90 -1.59
N TYR A 138 -5.96 -7.56 -1.51
CA TYR A 138 -5.10 -6.77 -0.61
C TYR A 138 -5.40 -7.08 0.85
N ILE A 139 -6.67 -7.08 1.25
CA ILE A 139 -7.08 -7.42 2.62
C ILE A 139 -6.64 -8.83 2.98
N ALA A 140 -6.86 -9.82 2.11
CA ALA A 140 -6.47 -11.21 2.34
C ALA A 140 -4.96 -11.36 2.46
N PHE A 141 -4.19 -10.75 1.55
CA PHE A 141 -2.72 -10.76 1.59
C PHE A 141 -2.21 -10.22 2.93
N VAL A 142 -2.67 -9.03 3.34
CA VAL A 142 -2.23 -8.43 4.60
C VAL A 142 -2.66 -9.29 5.79
N ALA A 143 -3.88 -9.83 5.82
CA ALA A 143 -4.35 -10.66 6.92
C ALA A 143 -3.49 -11.91 7.13
N VAL A 144 -3.18 -12.64 6.05
CA VAL A 144 -2.33 -13.84 6.10
C VAL A 144 -0.89 -13.47 6.48
N PHE A 145 -0.34 -12.43 5.86
CA PHE A 145 1.04 -12.01 6.11
C PHE A 145 1.23 -11.49 7.54
N SER A 146 0.32 -10.65 8.03
CA SER A 146 0.31 -10.18 9.42
C SER A 146 0.18 -11.31 10.41
N ALA A 147 -0.73 -12.27 10.19
CA ALA A 147 -0.91 -13.42 11.06
C ALA A 147 0.35 -14.29 11.15
N TRP A 148 1.05 -14.49 10.03
CA TRP A 148 2.31 -15.25 10.01
C TRP A 148 3.41 -14.55 10.82
N ILE A 149 3.65 -13.26 10.57
CA ILE A 149 4.67 -12.50 11.29
C ILE A 149 4.34 -12.37 12.79
N LEU A 150 3.08 -12.10 13.14
CA LEU A 150 2.63 -12.07 14.53
C LEU A 150 2.80 -13.44 15.21
N SER A 151 2.54 -14.54 14.49
CA SER A 151 2.76 -15.88 15.04
C SER A 151 4.23 -16.14 15.32
N MET A 152 5.16 -15.63 14.50
CA MET A 152 6.59 -15.75 14.76
C MET A 152 7.01 -14.87 15.93
N PHE A 153 6.49 -13.65 15.98
CA PHE A 153 6.80 -12.65 17.01
C PHE A 153 6.25 -13.04 18.40
N SER A 154 5.05 -13.64 18.47
CA SER A 154 4.43 -14.05 19.75
C SER A 154 5.31 -14.97 20.58
N GLY A 155 6.03 -15.90 19.93
CA GLY A 155 6.98 -16.79 20.62
C GLY A 155 8.18 -16.06 21.24
N LYS A 156 8.41 -14.78 20.94
CA LYS A 156 9.47 -13.94 21.53
C LYS A 156 8.98 -13.12 22.72
N LEU A 157 7.65 -13.02 22.96
CA LEU A 157 7.07 -12.20 24.02
C LEU A 157 7.26 -12.78 25.44
N GLY A 158 7.65 -14.05 25.58
CA GLY A 158 7.98 -14.64 26.89
C GLY A 158 6.81 -14.83 27.86
N VAL A 159 5.56 -14.78 27.38
CA VAL A 159 4.32 -14.91 28.19
C VAL A 159 3.59 -16.23 27.95
N ASN A 160 4.32 -17.34 27.75
CA ASN A 160 3.77 -18.64 27.36
C ASN A 160 2.85 -18.60 26.11
N LEU A 161 3.00 -17.57 25.28
CA LEU A 161 2.30 -17.48 24.00
C LEU A 161 3.10 -18.21 22.94
N ASP A 162 2.84 -19.51 22.80
CA ASP A 162 3.41 -20.29 21.71
C ASP A 162 3.00 -19.75 20.35
N ARG A 163 3.84 -20.06 19.35
CA ARG A 163 3.59 -19.73 17.95
C ARG A 163 2.30 -20.38 17.51
N ASN A 164 1.28 -19.58 17.21
CA ASN A 164 -0.01 -20.07 16.78
C ASN A 164 -0.58 -19.22 15.65
N PHE A 165 -0.34 -19.65 14.42
CA PHE A 165 -0.85 -18.98 13.23
C PHE A 165 -2.38 -18.88 13.22
N LEU A 166 -3.10 -19.93 13.63
CA LEU A 166 -4.56 -19.94 13.62
C LEU A 166 -5.14 -18.92 14.60
N ARG A 167 -4.53 -18.76 15.79
CA ARG A 167 -4.90 -17.72 16.76
C ARG A 167 -4.74 -16.33 16.15
N GLU A 168 -3.55 -16.01 15.63
CA GLU A 168 -3.29 -14.68 15.05
C GLU A 168 -4.17 -14.40 13.83
N PHE A 169 -4.39 -15.42 12.98
CA PHE A 169 -5.25 -15.33 11.82
C PHE A 169 -6.72 -15.10 12.20
N ALA A 170 -7.20 -15.81 13.23
CA ALA A 170 -8.55 -15.60 13.78
C ALA A 170 -8.72 -14.19 14.35
N VAL A 171 -7.71 -13.65 15.04
CA VAL A 171 -7.72 -12.26 15.52
C VAL A 171 -7.76 -11.26 14.36
N CYS A 172 -6.96 -11.49 13.31
CA CYS A 172 -6.98 -10.65 12.10
C CYS A 172 -8.35 -10.67 11.39
N LEU A 173 -8.92 -11.86 11.16
CA LEU A 173 -10.23 -12.00 10.54
C LEU A 173 -11.34 -11.44 11.43
N GLY A 174 -11.28 -11.70 12.73
CA GLY A 174 -12.20 -11.15 13.72
C GLY A 174 -12.19 -9.63 13.73
N GLN A 175 -11.02 -9.00 13.63
CA GLN A 175 -10.88 -7.55 13.55
C GLN A 175 -11.58 -7.01 12.30
N ILE A 176 -11.33 -7.64 11.14
CA ILE A 176 -11.93 -7.23 9.86
C ILE A 176 -13.45 -7.37 9.93
N PHE A 177 -13.94 -8.51 10.43
CA PHE A 177 -15.35 -8.79 10.58
C PHE A 177 -16.03 -7.80 11.54
N TRP A 178 -15.47 -7.61 12.74
CA TRP A 178 -15.94 -6.65 13.74
C TRP A 178 -16.06 -5.24 13.16
N GLN A 179 -15.00 -4.76 12.53
CA GLN A 179 -14.96 -3.42 11.94
C GLN A 179 -15.97 -3.27 10.82
N THR A 180 -16.15 -4.30 10.00
CA THR A 180 -17.14 -4.31 8.93
C THR A 180 -18.56 -4.23 9.51
N VAL A 181 -18.90 -5.09 10.47
CA VAL A 181 -20.26 -5.14 11.04
C VAL A 181 -20.61 -3.84 11.77
N PHE A 182 -19.74 -3.37 12.67
CA PHE A 182 -20.02 -2.19 13.49
C PHE A 182 -20.02 -0.88 12.68
N LEU A 183 -19.17 -0.77 11.66
CA LEU A 183 -19.00 0.49 10.94
C LEU A 183 -19.74 0.53 9.61
N ARG A 184 -20.31 -0.57 9.10
CA ARG A 184 -21.03 -0.55 7.81
C ARG A 184 -22.19 0.43 7.81
N ILE A 185 -22.95 0.50 8.90
CA ILE A 185 -24.07 1.44 9.04
C ILE A 185 -23.57 2.90 9.08
N TYR A 186 -22.44 3.13 9.76
CA TYR A 186 -21.88 4.46 9.96
C TYR A 186 -21.15 4.99 8.71
N LEU A 187 -20.31 4.17 8.08
CA LEU A 187 -19.43 4.56 6.97
C LEU A 187 -20.08 4.40 5.59
N LYS A 188 -21.13 3.57 5.46
CA LYS A 188 -21.82 3.28 4.20
C LYS A 188 -20.80 2.95 3.09
N ASP A 189 -20.75 3.76 2.04
CA ASP A 189 -19.90 3.54 0.86
C ASP A 189 -18.40 3.70 1.16
N LYS A 190 -18.03 4.43 2.22
CA LYS A 190 -16.62 4.61 2.63
C LYS A 190 -16.04 3.40 3.35
N ILE A 191 -16.81 2.34 3.60
CA ILE A 191 -16.36 1.18 4.37
C ILE A 191 -15.15 0.50 3.71
N TRP A 192 -15.15 0.36 2.39
CA TRP A 192 -14.06 -0.29 1.67
C TRP A 192 -12.78 0.51 1.75
N ASP A 193 -12.86 1.84 1.67
CA ASP A 193 -11.71 2.73 1.79
C ASP A 193 -11.13 2.74 3.19
N TYR A 194 -12.01 2.72 4.19
CA TYR A 194 -11.61 2.54 5.58
C TYR A 194 -10.91 1.19 5.79
N LEU A 195 -11.52 0.07 5.39
CA LEU A 195 -10.94 -1.27 5.55
C LEU A 195 -9.58 -1.38 4.86
N GLY A 196 -9.45 -0.85 3.64
CA GLY A 196 -8.17 -0.80 2.95
C GLY A 196 -7.11 -0.01 3.72
N ASN A 197 -7.45 1.17 4.24
CA ASN A 197 -6.54 1.97 5.07
C ASN A 197 -6.16 1.26 6.38
N MET A 198 -7.12 0.62 7.05
CA MET A 198 -6.88 -0.16 8.27
C MET A 198 -5.93 -1.34 7.99
N MET A 199 -6.07 -2.02 6.85
CA MET A 199 -5.14 -3.06 6.45
C MET A 199 -3.75 -2.49 6.18
N THR A 200 -3.63 -1.30 5.57
CA THR A 200 -2.32 -0.66 5.43
C THR A 200 -1.64 -0.39 6.77
N VAL A 201 -2.39 0.07 7.78
CA VAL A 201 -1.86 0.23 9.15
C VAL A 201 -1.35 -1.10 9.70
N SER A 202 -2.11 -2.17 9.49
CA SER A 202 -1.72 -3.54 9.91
C SER A 202 -0.46 -4.03 9.18
N LEU A 203 -0.35 -3.75 7.88
CA LEU A 203 0.84 -4.05 7.09
C LEU A 203 2.06 -3.26 7.58
N MET A 204 1.91 -1.96 7.88
CA MET A 204 2.99 -1.14 8.44
C MET A 204 3.50 -1.71 9.75
N GLY A 205 2.60 -2.03 10.69
CA GLY A 205 2.97 -2.69 11.94
C GLY A 205 3.69 -4.01 11.71
N THR A 206 3.19 -4.82 10.78
CA THR A 206 3.81 -6.10 10.40
C THR A 206 5.23 -5.92 9.89
N LEU A 207 5.45 -4.96 8.99
CA LEU A 207 6.78 -4.66 8.45
C LEU A 207 7.74 -4.15 9.52
N LEU A 208 7.25 -3.38 10.50
CA LEU A 208 8.06 -2.94 11.64
C LEU A 208 8.48 -4.08 12.56
N LEU A 209 7.68 -5.16 12.68
CA LEU A 209 8.06 -6.31 13.51
C LEU A 209 9.14 -7.20 12.88
N ILE A 210 9.29 -7.17 11.55
CA ILE A 210 10.19 -8.08 10.83
C ILE A 210 11.66 -8.01 11.29
N PRO A 211 12.29 -6.83 11.44
CA PRO A 211 13.70 -6.73 11.84
C PRO A 211 14.04 -7.42 13.16
N THR A 212 13.10 -7.43 14.11
CA THR A 212 13.33 -8.00 15.45
C THR A 212 13.10 -9.51 15.50
N LEU A 213 12.59 -10.12 14.43
CA LEU A 213 12.48 -11.58 14.34
C LEU A 213 13.85 -12.28 14.26
N TRP A 214 14.87 -11.58 13.75
CA TRP A 214 16.23 -12.10 13.61
C TRP A 214 17.15 -11.75 14.77
N THR A 215 16.59 -11.21 15.86
CA THR A 215 17.35 -10.90 17.08
C THR A 215 16.99 -11.88 18.19
N ASP A 216 17.80 -11.92 19.23
CA ASP A 216 17.59 -12.73 20.44
C ASP A 216 17.78 -11.86 21.69
N PHE A 217 16.90 -10.86 21.83
CA PHE A 217 16.86 -10.02 23.02
C PHE A 217 16.02 -10.66 24.14
N ASP A 218 15.97 -10.03 25.31
CA ASP A 218 15.10 -10.48 26.38
C ASP A 218 13.60 -10.21 26.07
N SER A 219 12.71 -10.87 26.81
CA SER A 219 11.27 -10.75 26.62
C SER A 219 10.74 -9.34 26.94
N VAL A 220 11.38 -8.60 27.83
CA VAL A 220 10.99 -7.22 28.20
C VAL A 220 11.22 -6.29 27.02
N PHE A 221 12.33 -6.42 26.30
CA PHE A 221 12.60 -5.71 25.07
C PHE A 221 11.49 -5.95 24.04
N TYR A 222 11.11 -7.20 23.79
CA TYR A 222 10.05 -7.52 22.82
C TYR A 222 8.69 -6.93 23.22
N MET A 223 8.35 -6.93 24.52
CA MET A 223 7.12 -6.29 25.01
C MET A 223 7.13 -4.78 24.76
N ILE A 224 8.23 -4.10 25.13
CA ILE A 224 8.38 -2.66 24.92
C ILE A 224 8.33 -2.33 23.42
N TYR A 225 9.06 -3.09 22.61
CA TYR A 225 9.09 -2.92 21.16
C TYR A 225 7.71 -3.10 20.53
N PHE A 226 6.98 -4.14 20.94
CA PHE A 226 5.60 -4.34 20.50
C PHE A 226 4.69 -3.18 20.87
N GLY A 227 4.82 -2.66 22.10
CA GLY A 227 4.10 -1.46 22.55
C GLY A 227 4.39 -0.23 21.68
N ILE A 228 5.66 0.00 21.30
CA ILE A 228 6.05 1.08 20.38
C ILE A 228 5.40 0.89 19.01
N VAL A 229 5.43 -0.33 18.45
CA VAL A 229 4.80 -0.62 17.16
C VAL A 229 3.29 -0.39 17.21
N VAL A 230 2.61 -0.86 18.26
CA VAL A 230 1.16 -0.63 18.47
C VAL A 230 0.86 0.87 18.59
N PHE A 231 1.71 1.64 19.29
CA PHE A 231 1.55 3.09 19.41
C PHE A 231 1.70 3.80 18.07
N ILE A 232 2.71 3.43 17.26
CA ILE A 232 2.88 3.96 15.89
C ILE A 232 1.65 3.63 15.03
N MET A 233 1.16 2.39 15.09
CA MET A 233 -0.06 1.97 14.39
C MET A 233 -1.27 2.80 14.81
N PHE A 234 -1.44 3.07 16.11
CA PHE A 234 -2.53 3.88 16.63
C PHE A 234 -2.49 5.32 16.08
N LEU A 235 -1.33 5.98 16.14
CA LEU A 235 -1.16 7.33 15.59
C LEU A 235 -1.43 7.38 14.08
N GLU A 236 -0.97 6.37 13.34
CA GLU A 236 -1.20 6.28 11.90
C GLU A 236 -2.67 6.02 11.57
N HIS A 237 -3.37 5.20 12.36
CA HIS A 237 -4.80 4.98 12.21
C HIS A 237 -5.60 6.27 12.42
N LEU A 238 -5.29 7.04 13.48
CA LEU A 238 -5.88 8.36 13.72
C LEU A 238 -5.64 9.32 12.54
N ARG A 239 -4.40 9.39 12.06
CA ARG A 239 -4.02 10.24 10.91
C ARG A 239 -4.84 9.88 9.67
N ARG A 240 -4.99 8.59 9.38
CA ARG A 240 -5.76 8.09 8.23
C ARG A 240 -7.26 8.35 8.37
N CYS A 241 -7.83 8.16 9.56
CA CYS A 241 -9.21 8.54 9.84
C CYS A 241 -9.45 10.04 9.57
N LYS A 242 -8.53 10.90 10.02
CA LYS A 242 -8.59 12.34 9.75
C LYS A 242 -8.54 12.66 8.25
N ILE A 243 -7.67 11.99 7.50
CA ILE A 243 -7.55 12.15 6.03
C ILE A 243 -8.83 11.70 5.31
N LEU A 244 -9.43 10.59 5.72
CA LEU A 244 -10.70 10.09 5.18
C LEU A 244 -11.92 10.92 5.60
N LYS A 245 -11.73 11.94 6.44
CA LYS A 245 -12.79 12.76 7.04
C LYS A 245 -13.82 11.90 7.78
N ILE A 246 -13.35 10.90 8.51
CA ILE A 246 -14.16 10.05 9.40
C ILE A 246 -13.77 10.33 10.86
N ASN A 247 -14.76 10.31 11.76
CA ASN A 247 -14.54 10.64 13.18
C ASN A 247 -13.71 9.53 13.88
N TYR A 248 -13.49 9.65 15.20
CA TYR A 248 -12.70 8.70 16.00
C TYR A 248 -13.38 7.35 16.27
N ILE A 249 -14.66 7.19 15.91
CA ILE A 249 -15.45 5.96 16.14
C ILE A 249 -14.74 4.70 15.63
N PRO A 250 -14.18 4.67 14.40
CA PRO A 250 -13.47 3.49 13.90
C PRO A 250 -12.26 3.13 14.75
N THR A 251 -11.52 4.13 15.24
CA THR A 251 -10.35 3.93 16.11
C THR A 251 -10.76 3.38 17.47
N ILE A 252 -11.83 3.91 18.07
CA ILE A 252 -12.37 3.41 19.34
C ILE A 252 -12.82 1.96 19.19
N SER A 253 -13.57 1.66 18.13
CA SER A 253 -14.01 0.29 17.81
C SER A 253 -12.82 -0.65 17.57
N TRP A 254 -11.73 -0.13 16.99
CA TRP A 254 -10.52 -0.90 16.70
C TRP A 254 -9.78 -1.29 17.98
N ILE A 255 -9.58 -0.33 18.87
CA ILE A 255 -8.98 -0.56 20.20
C ILE A 255 -9.85 -1.52 21.01
N LEU A 256 -11.18 -1.30 21.03
CA LEU A 256 -12.10 -2.13 21.81
C LEU A 256 -11.98 -3.61 21.42
N PHE A 257 -12.00 -3.91 20.12
CA PHE A 257 -11.80 -5.28 19.64
C PHE A 257 -10.43 -5.84 20.10
N ARG A 258 -9.34 -5.07 19.96
CA ARG A 258 -8.00 -5.53 20.35
C ARG A 258 -7.89 -5.82 21.84
N THR A 259 -8.47 -4.98 22.69
CA THR A 259 -8.49 -5.19 24.14
C THR A 259 -9.31 -6.43 24.51
N ILE A 260 -10.47 -6.63 23.89
CA ILE A 260 -11.29 -7.84 24.10
C ILE A 260 -10.55 -9.09 23.65
N ALA A 261 -9.97 -9.08 22.43
CA ALA A 261 -9.23 -10.21 21.89
C ALA A 261 -8.02 -10.56 22.78
N LEU A 262 -7.27 -9.56 23.25
CA LEU A 262 -6.15 -9.77 24.17
C LEU A 262 -6.64 -10.34 25.51
N GLY A 263 -7.74 -9.82 26.07
CA GLY A 263 -8.34 -10.35 27.30
C GLY A 263 -8.74 -11.82 27.16
N ILE A 264 -9.36 -12.20 26.05
CA ILE A 264 -9.71 -13.60 25.76
C ILE A 264 -8.45 -14.47 25.64
N ILE A 265 -7.41 -14.01 24.97
CA ILE A 265 -6.14 -14.74 24.83
C ILE A 265 -5.52 -14.97 26.22
N ILE A 266 -5.48 -13.95 27.08
CA ILE A 266 -4.95 -14.07 28.44
C ILE A 266 -5.77 -15.09 29.24
N LEU A 267 -7.11 -14.98 29.24
CA LEU A 267 -8.02 -15.88 29.96
C LEU A 267 -8.01 -17.34 29.48
N THR A 268 -7.56 -17.59 28.25
CA THR A 268 -7.50 -18.95 27.67
C THR A 268 -6.11 -19.57 27.74
N THR A 269 -5.08 -18.76 28.04
CA THR A 269 -3.68 -19.19 28.12
C THR A 269 -3.21 -19.33 29.58
N PHE A 270 -3.82 -18.60 30.51
CA PHE A 270 -3.58 -18.63 31.95
C PHE A 270 -4.84 -19.07 32.71
#